data_AF-A0A812XWA0-F1
#
_entry.id   AF-A0A812XWA0-F1
#
_cell.length_a   1.000
_cell.length_b   1.000
_cell.length_c   1.000
_cell.angle_alpha   90.00
_cell.angle_beta   90.00
_cell.angle_gamma   90.00
#
_symmetry.space_group_name_H-M   'P 1'
#
loop_
_entity.id
_entity.type
_entity.pdbx_description
1 polymer ?
#
loop_
_entity_poly.entity_id
_entity_poly.type
_entity_poly.pdbx_seq_one_letter_code
_entity_poly.pdbx_strand_id
1 'polypeptide(L)'
;HASMLLYGLLHLAGVKEVSHDGEASGSPAVSLDDIKEFRQFGSKCPGHPEYGETSGVEVTTGPLGQGVATSVGMAIASKWLATKFNRSDFPLFGYDIYALASD
;
A
#
# COMPACT_ATOMS: atom_id res chain seq x y z
N HIS A 1 1.30 12.30 -8.20
CA HIS A 1 1.44 13.69 -7.69
C HIS A 1 1.69 13.79 -6.19
N ALA A 2 0.93 13.12 -5.32
CA ALA A 2 1.12 13.18 -3.85
C ALA A 2 1.88 11.97 -3.25
N SER A 3 2.81 11.35 -3.98
CA SER A 3 3.52 10.14 -3.52
C SER A 3 4.33 10.37 -2.25
N MET A 4 4.89 11.56 -2.04
CA MET A 4 5.61 11.91 -0.81
C MET A 4 4.75 11.87 0.45
N LEU A 5 3.43 12.08 0.35
CA LEU A 5 2.53 11.89 1.50
C LEU A 5 2.52 10.42 1.92
N LEU A 6 2.38 9.50 0.96
CA LEU A 6 2.38 8.07 1.23
C LEU A 6 3.74 7.59 1.76
N TYR A 7 4.85 7.99 1.14
CA TYR A 7 6.19 7.61 1.61
C TYR A 7 6.50 8.15 3.00
N GLY A 8 6.08 9.39 3.31
CA GLY A 8 6.18 9.96 4.64
C GLY A 8 5.36 9.18 5.68
N LEU A 9 4.13 8.76 5.33
CA LEU A 9 3.31 7.92 6.20
C LEU A 9 3.96 6.55 6.45
N LEU A 10 4.47 5.88 5.42
CA LEU A 10 5.16 4.60 5.55
C LEU A 10 6.40 4.70 6.46
N HIS A 11 7.17 5.78 6.29
CA HIS A 11 8.34 6.07 7.13
C HIS A 11 7.96 6.30 8.59
N LEU A 12 7.00 7.20 8.85
CA LEU A 12 6.58 7.57 10.21
C LEU A 12 5.85 6.44 10.93
N ALA A 13 5.09 5.62 10.21
CA ALA A 13 4.43 4.43 10.75
C ALA A 13 5.41 3.28 11.04
N GLY A 14 6.68 3.40 10.63
CA GLY A 14 7.68 2.36 10.85
C GLY A 14 7.39 1.06 10.09
N VAL A 15 6.79 1.18 8.89
CA VAL A 15 6.50 0.02 8.05
C VAL A 15 7.81 -0.68 7.70
N LYS A 16 7.84 -2.00 7.84
CA LYS A 16 9.01 -2.83 7.55
C LYS A 16 9.00 -3.26 6.10
N GLU A 17 10.17 -3.32 5.51
CA GLU A 17 10.35 -3.94 4.20
C GLU A 17 10.08 -5.45 4.32
N VAL A 18 9.39 -5.96 3.31
CA VAL A 18 9.01 -7.37 3.22
C VAL A 18 9.53 -7.90 1.88
N SER A 19 10.21 -9.04 1.92
CA SER A 19 10.70 -9.72 0.73
C SER A 19 9.54 -10.25 -0.11
N HIS A 20 9.84 -10.68 -1.34
CA HIS A 20 8.86 -11.32 -2.21
C HIS A 20 8.21 -12.57 -1.57
N ASP A 21 8.93 -13.25 -0.67
CA ASP A 21 8.44 -14.46 0.01
C ASP A 21 7.64 -14.14 1.29
N GLY A 22 7.43 -12.86 1.60
CA GLY A 22 6.67 -12.43 2.78
C GLY A 22 7.49 -12.26 4.05
N GLU A 23 8.82 -12.43 3.97
CA GLU A 23 9.70 -12.33 5.13
C GLU A 23 10.15 -10.88 5.36
N ALA A 24 9.98 -10.39 6.58
CA ALA A 24 10.43 -9.04 6.92
C ALA A 24 11.96 -8.96 6.92
N SER A 25 12.53 -8.02 6.17
CA SER A 25 14.00 -7.88 6.04
C SER A 25 14.66 -7.29 7.30
N GLY A 26 13.85 -6.72 8.20
CA GLY A 26 14.31 -5.95 9.37
C GLY A 26 14.63 -4.49 9.06
N SER A 27 14.70 -4.11 7.78
CA SER A 27 14.87 -2.73 7.32
C SER A 27 13.52 -2.00 7.22
N PRO A 28 13.50 -0.66 7.30
CA PRO A 28 12.29 0.10 6.98
C PRO A 28 11.93 -0.06 5.50
N ALA A 29 10.63 -0.08 5.21
CA ALA A 29 10.10 -0.04 3.84
C ALA A 29 10.52 1.25 3.13
N VAL A 30 10.50 2.36 3.88
CA VAL A 30 10.97 3.68 3.45
C VAL A 30 11.81 4.29 4.58
N SER A 31 13.12 4.41 4.36
CA SER A 31 14.01 5.15 5.24
C SER A 31 14.01 6.66 4.94
N LEU A 32 14.63 7.45 5.81
CA LEU A 32 14.80 8.88 5.56
C LEU A 32 15.73 9.13 4.36
N ASP A 33 16.68 8.23 4.09
CA ASP A 33 17.58 8.36 2.95
C ASP A 33 16.86 8.00 1.64
N ASP A 34 15.96 7.02 1.64
CA ASP A 34 15.09 6.74 0.48
C ASP A 34 14.23 7.95 0.11
N ILE A 35 13.72 8.68 1.11
CA ILE A 35 12.97 9.92 0.92
C ILE A 35 13.83 11.01 0.28
N LYS A 36 15.11 11.13 0.67
CA LYS A 36 16.04 12.10 0.06
C LYS A 36 16.34 11.75 -1.39
N GLU A 37 16.35 10.47 -1.74
CA GLU A 37 16.54 9.94 -3.09
C GLU A 37 15.23 9.87 -3.89
N PHE A 38 14.22 10.67 -3.55
CA PHE A 38 12.94 10.70 -4.27
C PHE A 38 13.16 10.91 -5.79
N ARG A 39 12.50 10.07 -6.60
CA ARG A 39 12.55 10.07 -8.07
C ARG A 39 13.93 9.78 -8.67
N GLN A 40 14.89 9.33 -7.88
CA GLN A 40 16.19 8.89 -8.41
C GLN A 40 16.13 7.45 -8.91
N PHE A 41 17.05 7.11 -9.81
CA PHE A 41 17.12 5.77 -10.38
C PHE A 41 17.44 4.73 -9.29
N GLY A 42 16.67 3.65 -9.24
CA GLY A 42 16.82 2.59 -8.23
C GLY A 42 16.32 2.97 -6.82
N SER A 43 15.70 4.15 -6.66
CA SER A 43 15.09 4.57 -5.40
C SER A 43 13.80 3.81 -5.12
N LYS A 44 13.58 3.47 -3.84
CA LYS A 44 12.29 2.96 -3.34
C LYS A 44 11.18 4.00 -3.32
N CYS A 45 11.48 5.25 -3.68
CA CYS A 45 10.53 6.36 -3.71
C CYS A 45 10.34 6.88 -5.15
N PRO A 46 9.70 6.10 -6.06
CA PRO A 46 9.42 6.54 -7.43
C PRO A 46 8.44 7.72 -7.48
N GLY A 47 8.37 8.38 -8.65
CA GLY A 47 7.56 9.59 -8.82
C GLY A 47 6.05 9.38 -8.65
N HIS A 48 5.57 8.18 -8.95
CA HIS A 48 4.25 7.66 -8.62
C HIS A 48 4.43 6.41 -7.76
N PRO A 49 3.52 6.08 -6.82
CA PRO A 49 3.59 4.83 -6.08
C PRO A 49 3.51 3.64 -7.04
N GLU A 50 4.38 2.65 -6.86
CA GLU A 50 4.49 1.45 -7.68
C GLU A 50 4.41 0.21 -6.79
N TYR A 51 3.41 -0.64 -7.03
CA TYR A 51 3.26 -1.93 -6.36
C TYR A 51 4.44 -2.83 -6.71
N GLY A 52 5.02 -3.48 -5.71
CA GLY A 52 6.17 -4.37 -5.84
C GLY A 52 7.53 -3.67 -5.67
N GLU A 53 7.61 -2.37 -5.94
CA GLU A 53 8.85 -1.58 -5.77
C GLU A 53 9.02 -1.08 -4.33
N THR A 54 7.93 -0.66 -3.68
CA THR A 54 7.94 -0.15 -2.31
C THR A 54 7.02 -0.99 -1.44
N SER A 55 7.53 -1.66 -0.40
CA SER A 55 6.67 -2.37 0.56
C SER A 55 5.66 -1.43 1.22
N GLY A 56 4.40 -1.88 1.35
CA GLY A 56 3.30 -1.05 1.86
C GLY A 56 2.60 -0.17 0.81
N VAL A 57 3.06 -0.19 -0.45
CA VAL A 57 2.29 0.34 -1.59
C VAL A 57 1.40 -0.77 -2.15
N GLU A 58 0.09 -0.66 -1.91
CA GLU A 58 -0.90 -1.69 -2.28
C GLU A 58 -1.23 -1.73 -3.78
N VAL A 59 -1.09 -0.59 -4.48
CA VAL A 59 -1.48 -0.44 -5.89
C VAL A 59 -0.55 0.56 -6.57
N THR A 60 -0.17 0.27 -7.82
CA THR A 60 0.47 1.27 -8.69
C THR A 60 -0.54 2.35 -9.10
N THR A 61 -0.32 3.60 -8.70
CA THR A 61 -1.25 4.70 -8.97
C THR A 61 -0.56 5.89 -9.64
N GLY A 62 -0.71 5.99 -10.96
CA GLY A 62 -0.33 7.17 -11.75
C GLY A 62 -1.53 7.76 -12.51
N PRO A 63 -2.28 6.94 -13.28
CA PRO A 63 -3.50 7.38 -13.94
C PRO A 63 -4.62 7.71 -12.94
N LEU A 64 -5.20 8.90 -13.04
CA LEU A 64 -6.29 9.34 -12.17
C LEU A 64 -7.53 8.44 -12.31
N GLY A 65 -8.28 8.32 -11.21
CA GLY A 65 -9.50 7.50 -11.12
C GLY A 65 -9.26 6.00 -10.93
N GLN A 66 -8.18 5.43 -11.49
CA GLN A 66 -7.93 3.98 -11.41
C GLN A 66 -7.66 3.49 -9.99
N GLY A 67 -6.97 4.28 -9.15
CA GLY A 67 -6.76 3.93 -7.73
C GLY A 67 -8.08 3.74 -6.96
N VAL A 68 -9.07 4.62 -7.21
CA VAL A 68 -10.41 4.51 -6.62
C VAL A 68 -11.17 3.30 -7.17
N ALA A 69 -11.07 3.07 -8.49
CA ALA A 69 -11.68 1.88 -9.09
C ALA A 69 -11.11 0.58 -8.51
N THR A 70 -9.79 0.50 -8.31
CA THR A 70 -9.13 -0.65 -7.68
C THR A 70 -9.56 -0.83 -6.23
N SER A 71 -9.68 0.25 -5.44
CA SER A 71 -10.14 0.15 -4.04
C SER A 71 -11.58 -0.37 -3.94
N VAL A 72 -12.45 -0.05 -4.90
CA VAL A 72 -13.80 -0.64 -4.99
C VAL A 72 -13.71 -2.15 -5.21
N GLY A 73 -12.82 -2.62 -6.08
CA GLY A 73 -12.54 -4.05 -6.28
C GLY A 73 -12.08 -4.75 -5.00
N MET A 74 -11.15 -4.12 -4.26
CA MET A 74 -10.69 -4.61 -2.95
C MET A 74 -11.82 -4.70 -1.93
N ALA A 75 -12.72 -3.72 -1.88
CA ALA A 75 -13.88 -3.72 -0.99
C ALA A 75 -14.89 -4.84 -1.34
N ILE A 76 -15.12 -5.08 -2.64
CA ILE A 76 -15.95 -6.19 -3.11
C ILE A 76 -15.33 -7.53 -2.68
N ALA A 77 -14.02 -7.70 -2.86
CA ALA A 77 -13.31 -8.91 -2.45
C ALA A 77 -13.36 -9.12 -0.93
N SER A 78 -13.15 -8.08 -0.12
CA SER A 78 -13.26 -8.14 1.35
C SER A 78 -14.65 -8.61 1.79
N LYS A 79 -15.73 -8.04 1.24
CA LYS A 79 -17.11 -8.46 1.54
C LYS A 79 -17.39 -9.91 1.13
N TRP A 80 -16.87 -10.32 -0.03
CA TRP A 80 -17.00 -11.69 -0.50
C TRP A 80 -16.29 -12.68 0.42
N LEU A 81 -15.04 -12.38 0.83
CA LEU A 81 -14.26 -13.19 1.78
C LEU A 81 -14.96 -13.32 3.13
N ALA A 82 -15.45 -12.20 3.67
CA ALA A 82 -16.21 -12.18 4.92
C ALA A 82 -17.47 -13.05 4.82
N THR A 83 -18.25 -12.92 3.74
CA THR A 83 -19.46 -13.73 3.53
C THR A 83 -19.14 -15.22 3.37
N LYS A 84 -18.02 -15.54 2.73
CA LYS A 84 -17.65 -16.92 2.41
C LYS A 84 -17.04 -17.66 3.60
N PHE A 85 -16.27 -16.98 4.44
CA PHE A 85 -15.40 -17.62 5.42
C PHE A 85 -15.65 -17.23 6.88
N ASN A 86 -16.30 -16.09 7.16
CA ASN A 86 -16.63 -15.77 8.56
C ASN A 86 -17.64 -16.75 9.12
N ARG A 87 -17.53 -17.02 10.41
CA ARG A 87 -18.53 -17.75 11.20
C ARG A 87 -19.01 -16.83 12.32
N SER A 88 -20.19 -17.12 12.89
CA SER A 88 -20.85 -16.31 13.93
C SER A 88 -19.93 -15.93 15.10
N ASP A 89 -19.02 -16.82 15.44
CA ASP A 89 -18.12 -16.76 16.59
C ASP A 89 -16.64 -16.72 16.17
N PHE A 90 -16.37 -16.59 14.86
CA PHE A 90 -15.03 -16.51 14.30
C PHE A 90 -14.98 -15.62 13.05
N PRO A 91 -15.01 -14.27 13.21
CA PRO A 91 -14.85 -13.34 12.11
C PRO A 91 -13.38 -13.28 11.68
N LEU A 92 -13.06 -13.85 10.52
CA LEU A 92 -11.72 -13.84 9.92
C LEU A 92 -11.44 -12.53 9.16
N PHE A 93 -12.46 -11.99 8.50
CA PHE A 93 -12.36 -10.80 7.64
C PHE A 93 -13.30 -9.70 8.16
N GLY A 94 -12.78 -8.49 8.35
CA GLY A 94 -13.54 -7.35 8.87
C GLY A 94 -12.80 -6.01 8.83
N TYR A 95 -11.86 -5.85 7.89
CA TYR A 95 -11.06 -4.64 7.73
C TYR A 95 -11.71 -3.63 6.78
N ASP A 96 -11.35 -2.36 6.96
CA ASP A 96 -11.77 -1.26 6.09
C ASP A 96 -10.83 -1.07 4.90
N ILE A 97 -11.37 -0.54 3.82
CA ILE A 97 -10.61 -0.12 2.63
C ILE A 97 -10.75 1.40 2.49
N TYR A 98 -9.61 2.10 2.48
CA TYR A 98 -9.56 3.55 2.31
C TYR A 98 -8.95 3.91 0.96
N ALA A 99 -9.53 4.92 0.30
CA ALA A 99 -8.97 5.55 -0.88
C ALA A 99 -8.96 7.06 -0.68
N LEU A 100 -7.80 7.69 -0.93
CA LEU A 100 -7.67 9.15 -0.96
C LEU A 100 -7.68 9.60 -2.41
N ALA A 101 -8.64 10.46 -2.77
CA ALA A 101 -8.77 11.02 -4.10
C ALA A 101 -9.12 12.51 -4.02
N SER A 102 -8.80 13.23 -5.09
CA SER A 102 -9.14 14.64 -5.30
C SER A 102 -9.65 14.82 -6.73
N ASP A 103 -10.20 16.00 -6.99
CA ASP A 103 -10.56 16.48 -8.33
C ASP A 103 -9.36 16.53 -9.29
#